data_AF-A0A4R4EB43-F1
#
_entry.id   AF-A0A4R4EB43-F1
#
_cell.length_a   1.000
_cell.length_b   1.000
_cell.length_c   1.000
_cell.angle_alpha   90.00
_cell.angle_beta   90.00
_cell.angle_gamma   90.00
#
_symmetry.space_group_name_H-M   'P 1'
#
loop_
_entity.id
_entity.type
_entity.pdbx_description
1 polymer ?
#
loop_
_entity_poly.entity_id
_entity_poly.type
_entity_poly.pdbx_seq_one_letter_code
_entity_poly.pdbx_strand_id
1 'polypeptide(L)'
;MKPVHQKVEEVRVSKGVTKTHIAKKCGKTTSWYHGISTGRRTLNVDSLQQIATALDVDIRIFFENELSDTLNYKQQYEKGNQYEVCTACS
;
A
#
# COMPACT_ATOMS: atom_id res chain seq x y z
N MET A 1 6.50 -12.43 -8.94
CA MET A 1 6.57 -11.05 -8.42
C MET A 1 5.87 -10.10 -9.39
N LYS A 2 4.74 -9.51 -9.00
CA LYS A 2 4.05 -8.51 -9.84
C LYS A 2 4.85 -7.20 -9.88
N PRO A 3 5.00 -6.55 -11.05
CA PRO A 3 5.65 -5.26 -11.14
C PRO A 3 4.81 -4.15 -10.49
N VAL A 4 5.49 -3.12 -9.96
CA VAL A 4 4.87 -2.03 -9.18
C VAL A 4 3.76 -1.32 -9.97
N HIS A 5 3.95 -1.11 -11.27
CA HIS A 5 2.95 -0.45 -12.11
C HIS A 5 1.62 -1.21 -12.22
N GLN A 6 1.63 -2.54 -12.12
CA GLN A 6 0.40 -3.34 -12.09
C GLN A 6 -0.35 -3.17 -10.76
N LYS A 7 0.38 -3.16 -9.63
CA LYS A 7 -0.21 -2.94 -8.31
C LYS A 7 -0.86 -1.56 -8.19
N VAL A 8 -0.22 -0.52 -8.72
CA VAL A 8 -0.81 0.83 -8.78
C VAL A 8 -2.17 0.79 -9.48
N GLU A 9 -2.30 -0.01 -10.53
CA GLU A 9 -3.54 -0.12 -11.27
C GLU A 9 -4.60 -0.95 -10.53
N GLU A 10 -4.20 -2.00 -9.80
CA GLU A 10 -5.10 -2.75 -8.90
C GLU A 10 -5.67 -1.84 -7.80
N VAL A 11 -4.81 -1.06 -7.12
CA VAL A 11 -5.24 -0.09 -6.10
C VAL A 11 -6.16 0.97 -6.73
N ARG A 12 -5.84 1.46 -7.92
CA ARG A 12 -6.72 2.41 -8.63
C ARG A 12 -8.12 1.83 -8.86
N VAL A 13 -8.21 0.59 -9.35
CA VAL A 13 -9.49 -0.07 -9.61
C VAL A 13 -10.26 -0.26 -8.31
N SER A 14 -9.60 -0.67 -7.23
CA SER A 14 -10.23 -0.83 -5.91
C SER A 14 -10.83 0.47 -5.35
N LYS A 15 -10.19 1.62 -5.62
CA LYS A 15 -10.66 2.95 -5.22
C LYS A 15 -11.71 3.53 -6.19
N GLY A 16 -11.97 2.90 -7.34
CA GLY A 16 -12.92 3.38 -8.34
C GLY A 16 -12.52 4.69 -9.03
N VAL A 17 -11.25 5.08 -8.97
CA VAL A 17 -10.76 6.36 -9.54
C VAL A 17 -10.30 6.21 -10.99
N THR A 18 -10.55 7.24 -11.79
CA THR A 18 -10.17 7.26 -13.21
C THR A 18 -8.71 7.66 -13.40
N LYS A 19 -8.10 7.25 -14.52
CA LYS A 19 -6.72 7.62 -14.89
C LYS A 19 -6.56 9.15 -15.01
N THR A 20 -7.60 9.81 -15.53
CA THR A 20 -7.66 11.26 -15.68
C THR A 20 -7.71 11.96 -14.33
N HIS A 21 -8.38 11.38 -13.34
CA HIS A 21 -8.45 11.93 -11.98
C HIS A 21 -7.07 11.95 -11.32
N ILE A 22 -6.33 10.84 -11.36
CA ILE A 22 -4.97 10.78 -10.80
C ILE A 22 -4.04 11.76 -11.51
N ALA A 23 -4.06 11.78 -12.85
CA ALA A 23 -3.23 12.70 -13.63
C ALA A 23 -3.49 14.17 -13.24
N LYS A 24 -4.76 14.56 -13.12
CA LYS A 24 -5.15 15.92 -12.68
C LYS A 24 -4.67 16.21 -11.25
N LYS A 25 -4.85 15.28 -10.31
CA LYS A 25 -4.39 15.47 -8.92
C LYS A 25 -2.87 15.61 -8.81
N CYS A 26 -2.12 14.89 -9.64
CA CYS A 26 -0.66 15.00 -9.69
C CYS A 26 -0.15 16.20 -10.51
N GLY A 27 -1.04 16.98 -11.14
CA GLY A 27 -0.64 18.07 -12.05
C GLY A 27 0.11 17.57 -13.30
N LYS A 28 -0.20 16.36 -13.77
CA LYS A 28 0.45 15.70 -14.91
C LYS A 28 -0.54 15.42 -16.05
N THR A 29 -0.01 15.06 -17.20
CA THR A 29 -0.83 14.66 -18.35
C THR A 29 -1.37 13.23 -18.20
N THR A 30 -2.48 12.93 -18.85
CA THR A 30 -3.05 11.57 -18.92
C THR A 30 -2.09 10.58 -19.57
N SER A 31 -1.34 11.03 -20.58
CA SER A 31 -0.28 10.26 -21.24
C SER A 31 0.84 9.85 -20.28
N TRP A 32 1.18 10.72 -19.32
CA TRP A 32 2.15 10.39 -18.27
C TRP A 32 1.68 9.21 -17.42
N TYR A 33 0.43 9.22 -16.96
CA TYR A 33 -0.14 8.09 -16.20
C TYR A 33 -0.26 6.83 -17.06
N HIS A 34 -0.64 6.96 -18.33
CA HIS A 34 -0.73 5.81 -19.25
C HIS A 34 0.62 5.11 -19.42
N GLY A 35 1.70 5.87 -19.63
CA GLY A 35 3.07 5.34 -19.73
C GLY A 35 3.52 4.62 -18.45
N ILE A 36 3.07 5.09 -17.29
CA ILE A 36 3.28 4.43 -16.00
C ILE A 36 2.53 3.10 -15.94
N SER A 37 1.21 3.09 -16.18
CA SER A 37 0.38 1.88 -16.05
C SER A 37 0.82 0.73 -16.96
N THR A 38 1.36 1.07 -18.13
CA THR A 38 1.85 0.12 -19.14
C THR A 38 3.31 -0.29 -18.94
N GLY A 39 4.02 0.29 -17.97
CA GLY A 39 5.44 0.03 -17.73
C GLY A 39 6.39 0.65 -18.76
N ARG A 40 5.88 1.47 -19.71
CA ARG A 40 6.73 2.17 -20.69
C ARG A 40 7.59 3.27 -20.08
N ARG A 41 7.17 3.82 -18.93
CA ARG A 41 7.93 4.83 -18.19
C ARG A 41 8.41 4.24 -16.87
N THR A 42 9.69 4.47 -16.58
CA THR A 42 10.26 4.17 -15.26
C THR A 42 9.61 5.03 -14.21
N LEU A 43 9.25 4.39 -13.10
CA LEU A 43 8.47 4.99 -12.03
C LEU A 43 9.42 5.34 -10.89
N ASN A 44 9.73 6.62 -10.75
CA ASN A 44 10.59 7.12 -9.68
C ASN A 44 9.84 7.13 -8.34
N VAL A 45 10.58 7.07 -7.22
CA VAL A 45 10.01 7.11 -5.87
C VAL A 45 9.14 8.35 -5.65
N ASP A 46 9.57 9.52 -6.11
CA ASP A 46 8.79 10.77 -6.01
C ASP A 46 7.46 10.70 -6.76
N SER A 47 7.49 10.11 -7.97
CA SER A 47 6.29 9.93 -8.78
C SER A 47 5.33 8.93 -8.14
N LEU A 48 5.87 7.88 -7.52
CA LEU A 48 5.07 6.91 -6.78
C LEU A 48 4.44 7.54 -5.55
N GLN A 49 5.18 8.37 -4.81
CA GLN A 49 4.68 9.11 -3.65
C GLN A 49 3.55 10.06 -4.05
N GLN A 50 3.68 10.78 -5.17
CA GLN A 50 2.60 11.63 -5.69
C GLN A 50 1.34 10.82 -6.01
N ILE A 51 1.49 9.64 -6.61
CA ILE A 51 0.37 8.74 -6.91
C ILE A 51 -0.26 8.21 -5.61
N ALA A 52 0.55 7.85 -4.61
CA ALA A 52 0.10 7.42 -3.29
C ALA A 52 -0.76 8.51 -2.62
N THR A 53 -0.26 9.74 -2.58
CA THR A 53 -0.98 10.91 -2.07
C THR A 53 -2.24 11.20 -2.89
N ALA A 54 -2.22 11.00 -4.21
CA ALA A 54 -3.41 11.20 -5.04
C ALA A 54 -4.51 10.18 -4.74
N LEU A 55 -4.13 8.92 -4.49
CA LEU A 55 -5.00 7.79 -4.16
C LEU A 55 -5.39 7.72 -2.68
N ASP A 56 -4.78 8.56 -1.84
CA ASP A 56 -4.95 8.55 -0.39
C ASP A 56 -4.65 7.16 0.20
N VAL A 57 -3.44 6.68 -0.11
CA VAL A 57 -2.91 5.38 0.33
C VAL A 57 -1.45 5.53 0.74
N ASP A 58 -1.00 4.61 1.59
CA ASP A 58 0.41 4.51 1.94
C ASP A 58 1.22 3.93 0.77
N ILE A 59 2.40 4.49 0.52
CA ILE A 59 3.31 4.04 -0.54
C ILE A 59 3.75 2.57 -0.36
N ARG A 60 3.79 2.08 0.88
CA ARG A 60 4.17 0.70 1.22
C ARG A 60 3.27 -0.34 0.57
N ILE A 61 2.00 -0.03 0.35
CA ILE A 61 1.02 -0.93 -0.28
C ILE A 61 1.45 -1.35 -1.68
N PHE A 62 2.20 -0.50 -2.40
CA PHE A 62 2.72 -0.86 -3.73
C PHE A 62 3.93 -1.80 -3.67
N PHE A 63 4.63 -1.88 -2.54
CA PHE A 63 5.78 -2.76 -2.35
C PHE A 63 5.40 -4.07 -1.67
N GLU A 64 4.38 -4.03 -0.80
CA GLU A 64 3.82 -5.20 -0.12
C GLU A 64 3.22 -6.17 -1.15
N ASN A 65 3.90 -7.29 -1.41
CA ASN A 65 3.26 -8.49 -1.95
C ASN A 65 3.08 -9.55 -0.86
N GLU A 66 3.84 -9.47 0.25
CA GLU A 66 3.96 -10.52 1.27
C GLU A 66 4.44 -9.92 2.62
N LEU A 67 3.65 -9.07 3.29
CA LEU A 67 3.90 -8.77 4.73
C LEU A 67 2.97 -9.58 5.65
N SER A 68 2.45 -10.72 5.18
CA SER A 68 1.62 -11.62 5.99
C SER A 68 2.41 -12.57 6.90
N ASP A 69 3.74 -12.65 6.78
CA ASP A 69 4.49 -13.68 7.54
C ASP A 69 5.31 -13.12 8.71
N THR A 70 5.66 -11.82 8.73
CA THR A 70 6.45 -11.23 9.83
C THR A 70 5.68 -10.29 10.75
N LEU A 71 4.53 -9.74 10.33
CA LEU A 71 3.63 -8.99 11.23
C LEU A 71 2.74 -9.90 12.09
N ASN A 72 2.73 -11.21 11.82
CA ASN A 72 2.08 -12.22 12.66
C ASN A 72 2.87 -12.58 13.94
N TYR A 73 4.13 -12.13 14.10
CA TYR A 73 4.92 -12.44 15.31
C TYR A 73 4.61 -11.50 16.49
N LYS A 74 4.02 -10.31 16.25
CA LYS A 74 3.83 -9.29 17.32
C LYS A 74 2.40 -9.11 17.82
N GLN A 75 1.38 -9.63 17.15
CA GLN A 75 0.00 -9.52 17.63
C GLN A 75 -0.44 -10.67 18.55
N GLN A 76 0.40 -11.69 18.72
CA GLN A 76 0.09 -12.90 19.50
C GLN A 76 0.46 -12.79 20.99
N TYR A 77 1.14 -11.72 21.44
CA TYR A 77 1.62 -11.58 22.83
C TYR A 77 0.86 -10.59 23.72
N GLU A 78 -0.05 -9.79 23.18
CA GLU A 78 -0.78 -8.79 23.98
C GLU A 78 -2.23 -9.18 24.28
N LYS A 79 -2.77 -10.22 23.64
CA LYS A 79 -4.14 -10.71 23.86
C LYS A 79 -4.22 -12.11 24.49
N GLY A 80 -3.18 -12.51 25.23
CA GLY A 80 -3.03 -13.87 25.74
C GLY A 80 -2.58 -14.00 27.19
N ASN A 81 -2.67 -12.96 28.03
CA ASN A 81 -2.42 -13.14 29.46
C ASN A 81 -3.32 -12.23 30.33
N GLN A 82 -4.57 -12.66 30.51
CA GLN A 82 -5.44 -12.19 31.59
C GLN A 82 -6.13 -13.38 32.25
N TYR A 83 -5.35 -14.24 32.90
CA TYR A 83 -5.70 -15.16 33.99
C TYR A 83 -4.39 -15.89 34.33
N GLU A 84 -3.79 -15.80 35.53
CA GLU A 84 -4.38 -16.12 36.82
C GLU A 84 -4.07 -15.05 37.88
N VAL A 85 -5.15 -14.53 38.45
CA VAL A 85 -5.16 -14.04 39.82
C VAL A 85 -4.91 -15.21 40.79
N CYS A 86 -4.44 -14.85 41.99
CA CYS A 86 -4.59 -15.60 43.25
C CYS A 86 -3.45 -16.54 43.68
N THR A 87 -2.76 -16.04 44.71
CA THR A 87 -2.60 -16.76 45.98
C THR A 87 -1.58 -17.89 46.03
N ALA A 88 -0.42 -17.58 46.61
CA ALA A 88 0.22 -18.50 47.56
C ALA A 88 1.12 -17.70 48.52
N CYS A 89 0.73 -17.77 49.80
CA CYS A 89 1.60 -18.03 50.95
C CYS A 89 2.71 -17.02 51.28
N SER A 90 2.92 -16.58 52.52
CA SER A 90 2.36 -16.87 53.84
C SER A 90 2.93 -15.83 54.79
#